data_AF-A0A7C4J0K2-F1
#
_entry.id   AF-A0A7C4J0K2-F1
#
_cell.length_a   1.000
_cell.length_b   1.000
_cell.length_c   1.000
_cell.angle_alpha   90.00
_cell.angle_beta   90.00
_cell.angle_gamma   90.00
#
_symmetry.space_group_name_H-M   'P 1'
#
loop_
_entity.id
_entity.type
_entity.pdbx_description
1 polymer ?
#
loop_
_entity_poly.entity_id
_entity_poly.type
_entity_poly.pdbx_seq_one_letter_code
_entity_poly.pdbx_strand_id
1 'polypeptide(L)'
;MGLLKDTGESLLNFSERFLDKTEQLAQIARITMEIKKLEHSIKEIYLNIGKYVYDCVNGNQQLSNTDEFITGAIASINEYKTKIEEKQNEIQKVKEKYESKYHRY
;
A
#
# COMPACT_ATOMS: atom_id res chain seq x y z
N MET A 1 7.08 45.33 -21.73
CA MET A 1 7.72 44.00 -21.75
C MET A 1 7.48 43.23 -20.44
N GLY A 2 6.25 43.21 -19.90
CA GLY A 2 5.97 42.54 -18.60
C GLY A 2 4.96 41.41 -18.74
N LEU A 3 3.75 41.74 -19.17
CA LEU A 3 2.60 40.83 -19.13
C LEU A 3 2.77 39.50 -19.89
N LEU A 4 3.36 39.49 -21.10
CA LEU A 4 3.56 38.25 -21.87
C LEU A 4 4.64 37.35 -21.26
N LYS A 5 5.64 37.92 -20.57
CA LYS A 5 6.73 37.17 -19.95
C LYS A 5 6.26 36.56 -18.63
N ASP A 6 5.55 37.34 -17.81
CA ASP A 6 4.97 36.88 -16.54
C ASP A 6 3.90 35.81 -16.75
N THR A 7 3.10 35.93 -17.83
CA THR A 7 2.08 34.91 -18.19
C THR A 7 2.73 33.62 -18.70
N GLY A 8 3.82 33.72 -19.47
CA GLY A 8 4.59 32.57 -19.94
C GLY A 8 5.24 31.79 -18.80
N GLU A 9 5.86 32.48 -17.84
CA GLU A 9 6.45 31.86 -16.65
C GLU A 9 5.39 31.21 -15.74
N SER A 10 4.22 31.85 -15.58
CA SER A 10 3.10 31.27 -14.82
C SER A 10 2.54 29.98 -15.44
N LEU A 11 2.41 29.95 -16.77
CA LEU A 11 1.98 28.75 -17.51
C LEU A 11 2.99 27.60 -17.41
N LEU A 12 4.29 27.91 -17.50
CA LEU A 12 5.34 26.90 -17.34
C LEU A 12 5.31 26.30 -15.93
N ASN A 13 5.26 27.15 -14.90
CA ASN A 13 5.17 26.71 -13.49
C ASN A 13 3.91 25.88 -13.20
N PHE A 14 2.79 26.23 -13.83
CA PHE A 14 1.56 25.45 -13.76
C PHE A 14 1.73 24.09 -14.43
N SER A 15 2.28 24.04 -15.64
CA SER A 15 2.51 22.78 -16.35
C SER A 15 3.44 21.82 -15.60
N GLU A 16 4.51 22.33 -14.98
CA GLU A 16 5.41 21.54 -14.14
C GLU A 16 4.70 20.99 -12.91
N ARG A 17 3.94 21.84 -12.18
CA ARG A 17 3.11 21.40 -11.04
C ARG A 17 2.13 20.28 -11.43
N PHE A 18 1.53 20.36 -12.61
CA PHE A 18 0.60 19.33 -13.09
C PHE A 18 1.29 18.00 -13.40
N LEU A 19 2.46 18.05 -14.05
CA LEU A 19 3.24 16.85 -14.36
C LEU A 19 3.72 16.17 -13.07
N ASP A 20 4.29 16.93 -12.14
CA ASP A 20 4.74 16.44 -10.84
C ASP A 20 3.60 15.82 -10.01
N LYS A 21 2.40 16.43 -10.03
CA LYS A 21 1.23 15.86 -9.36
C LYS A 21 0.77 14.55 -9.99
N THR A 22 0.85 14.45 -11.31
CA THR A 22 0.50 13.24 -12.04
C THR A 22 1.47 12.11 -11.73
N GLU A 23 2.77 12.40 -11.67
CA GLU A 23 3.81 11.45 -11.27
C GLU A 23 3.62 10.98 -9.83
N GLN A 24 3.32 11.91 -8.91
CA GLN A 24 2.98 11.59 -7.53
C GLN A 24 1.79 10.62 -7.43
N LEU A 25 0.71 10.90 -8.14
CA LEU A 25 -0.48 10.05 -8.16
C LEU A 25 -0.18 8.67 -8.74
N ALA A 26 0.63 8.59 -9.81
CA ALA A 26 1.04 7.31 -10.39
C ALA A 26 1.86 6.47 -9.39
N GLN A 27 2.78 7.11 -8.65
CA GLN A 27 3.56 6.45 -7.61
C GLN A 27 2.67 5.92 -6.47
N ILE A 28 1.74 6.75 -5.97
CA ILE A 28 0.78 6.35 -4.93
C ILE A 28 -0.10 5.20 -5.43
N ALA A 29 -0.59 5.27 -6.68
CA ALA A 29 -1.42 4.21 -7.27
C ALA A 29 -0.67 2.88 -7.35
N ARG A 30 0.61 2.89 -7.75
CA ARG A 30 1.45 1.69 -7.77
C ARG A 30 1.58 1.07 -6.38
N ILE A 31 1.95 1.88 -5.37
CA ILE A 31 2.09 1.39 -3.99
C ILE A 31 0.74 0.85 -3.46
N THR A 32 -0.37 1.52 -3.80
CA THR A 32 -1.72 1.09 -3.42
C THR A 32 -2.08 -0.26 -4.03
N MET A 33 -1.69 -0.52 -5.29
CA MET A 33 -1.89 -1.84 -5.91
C MET A 33 -1.07 -2.92 -5.20
N GLU A 34 0.15 -2.62 -4.77
CA GLU A 34 0.98 -3.55 -4.00
C GLU A 34 0.35 -3.88 -2.64
N ILE A 35 -0.17 -2.89 -1.93
CA ILE A 35 -0.95 -3.09 -0.69
C ILE A 35 -2.14 -4.03 -0.94
N LYS A 36 -2.94 -3.77 -1.99
CA LYS A 36 -4.08 -4.62 -2.33
C LYS A 36 -3.70 -6.07 -2.61
N LYS A 37 -2.54 -6.30 -3.22
CA LYS A 37 -2.03 -7.67 -3.43
C LYS A 37 -1.71 -8.35 -2.11
N LEU A 38 -1.04 -7.66 -1.19
CA LEU A 38 -0.75 -8.19 0.15
C LEU A 38 -2.04 -8.48 0.94
N GLU A 39 -3.01 -7.57 0.91
CA GLU A 39 -4.32 -7.78 1.52
C GLU A 39 -5.05 -8.98 0.94
N HIS A 40 -4.93 -9.21 -0.37
CA HIS A 40 -5.50 -10.39 -1.02
C HIS A 40 -4.82 -11.67 -0.53
N SER A 41 -3.49 -11.71 -0.47
CA SER A 41 -2.75 -12.86 0.06
C SER A 41 -3.10 -13.17 1.51
N ILE A 42 -3.32 -12.15 2.36
CA ILE A 42 -3.83 -12.35 3.72
C ILE A 42 -5.21 -13.04 3.70
N LYS A 43 -6.12 -12.63 2.82
CA LYS A 43 -7.45 -13.25 2.69
C LYS A 43 -7.37 -14.71 2.23
N GLU A 44 -6.46 -15.03 1.32
CA GLU A 44 -6.21 -16.42 0.89
C GLU A 44 -5.70 -17.27 2.05
N ILE A 45 -4.78 -16.74 2.87
CA ILE A 45 -4.32 -17.45 4.07
C ILE A 45 -5.48 -17.69 5.03
N TYR A 46 -6.33 -16.69 5.31
CA TYR A 46 -7.51 -16.88 6.15
C TYR A 46 -8.45 -17.95 5.61
N LEU A 47 -8.67 -17.99 4.30
CA LEU A 47 -9.47 -19.04 3.65
C LEU A 47 -8.85 -20.42 3.87
N ASN A 48 -7.53 -20.54 3.73
CA ASN A 48 -6.81 -21.80 3.91
C ASN A 48 -6.86 -22.28 5.36
N ILE A 49 -6.72 -21.37 6.33
CA ILE A 49 -6.94 -21.69 7.76
C ILE A 49 -8.36 -22.20 7.97
N GLY A 50 -9.37 -21.49 7.42
CA GLY A 50 -10.77 -21.90 7.56
C GLY A 50 -11.04 -23.30 7.00
N LYS A 51 -10.48 -23.61 5.82
CA LYS A 51 -10.56 -24.96 5.22
C LYS A 51 -9.89 -26.01 6.09
N TYR A 52 -8.67 -25.74 6.54
CA TYR A 52 -7.94 -26.65 7.43
C TYR A 52 -8.71 -26.96 8.71
N VAL A 53 -9.23 -25.94 9.37
CA VAL A 53 -10.05 -26.08 10.58
C VAL A 53 -11.32 -26.89 10.30
N TYR A 54 -12.00 -26.62 9.18
CA TYR A 54 -13.17 -27.39 8.77
C TYR A 54 -12.84 -28.88 8.58
N ASP A 55 -11.76 -29.18 7.85
CA ASP A 55 -11.33 -30.56 7.59
C ASP A 55 -10.96 -31.29 8.88
N CYS A 56 -10.26 -30.62 9.81
CA CYS A 56 -9.94 -31.20 11.11
C CYS A 56 -11.20 -31.51 11.93
N VAL A 57 -12.15 -30.58 12.01
CA VAL A 57 -13.41 -30.78 12.74
C VAL A 57 -14.22 -31.91 12.13
N ASN A 58 -14.36 -31.92 10.80
CA ASN A 58 -15.09 -32.96 10.10
C ASN A 58 -14.41 -34.34 10.21
N GLY A 59 -13.08 -34.37 10.30
CA GLY A 59 -12.29 -35.57 10.51
C GLY A 59 -12.16 -36.02 11.98
N ASN A 60 -12.80 -35.35 12.93
CA ASN A 60 -12.61 -35.55 14.39
C ASN A 60 -11.13 -35.45 14.83
N GLN A 61 -10.32 -34.67 14.13
CA GLN A 61 -8.95 -34.37 14.54
C GLN A 61 -8.95 -33.26 15.59
N GLN A 62 -8.07 -33.41 16.58
CA GLN A 62 -7.95 -32.43 17.66
C GLN A 62 -7.15 -31.21 17.19
N LEU A 63 -7.79 -30.04 17.21
CA LEU A 63 -7.12 -28.77 16.95
C LEU A 63 -6.32 -28.34 18.18
N SER A 64 -5.05 -28.01 17.97
CA SER A 64 -4.18 -27.42 18.99
C SER A 64 -3.86 -25.98 18.66
N ASN A 65 -3.72 -25.15 19.70
CA ASN A 65 -3.25 -23.77 19.56
C ASN A 65 -1.76 -23.69 19.19
N THR A 66 -1.04 -24.81 19.23
CA THR A 66 0.36 -24.94 18.82
C THR A 66 0.51 -25.63 17.47
N ASP A 67 -0.57 -25.73 16.70
CA ASP A 67 -0.56 -26.31 15.37
C ASP A 67 0.41 -25.54 14.45
N GLU A 68 1.35 -26.25 13.83
CA GLU A 68 2.43 -25.65 13.03
C GLU A 68 1.88 -24.93 11.80
N PHE A 69 0.82 -25.45 11.18
CA PHE A 69 0.17 -24.83 10.04
C PHE A 69 -0.50 -23.52 10.45
N ILE A 70 -1.27 -23.51 11.54
CA ILE A 70 -1.95 -22.30 12.03
C ILE A 70 -0.93 -21.25 12.49
N THR A 71 0.09 -21.65 13.25
CA THR A 71 1.11 -20.73 13.75
C THR A 71 1.96 -20.15 12.63
N GLY A 72 2.35 -20.96 11.64
CA GLY A 72 3.03 -20.50 10.43
C GLY A 72 2.18 -19.52 9.62
N ALA A 73 0.89 -19.82 9.43
CA ALA A 73 -0.04 -18.94 8.74
C ALA A 73 -0.21 -17.59 9.45
N ILE A 74 -0.29 -17.58 10.79
CA ILE A 74 -0.33 -16.35 11.60
C ILE A 74 0.96 -15.54 11.43
N ALA A 75 2.12 -16.19 11.43
CA ALA A 75 3.40 -15.52 11.20
C ALA A 75 3.44 -14.83 9.83
N SER A 76 3.02 -15.52 8.76
CA SER A 76 2.94 -14.93 7.41
C SER A 76 1.94 -13.77 7.34
N ILE A 77 0.78 -13.87 8.00
CA ILE A 77 -0.17 -12.75 8.08
C ILE A 77 0.47 -11.53 8.74
N ASN A 78 1.20 -11.73 9.84
CA ASN A 78 1.86 -10.64 10.54
C ASN A 78 2.95 -10.00 9.67
N GLU A 79 3.74 -10.80 8.96
CA GLU A 79 4.73 -10.30 8.01
C GLU A 79 4.09 -9.43 6.91
N TYR A 80 2.97 -9.87 6.34
CA TYR A 80 2.24 -9.09 5.34
C TYR A 80 1.64 -7.81 5.92
N LYS A 81 1.15 -7.83 7.17
CA LYS A 81 0.68 -6.62 7.85
C LYS A 81 1.81 -5.61 8.03
N THR A 82 2.98 -6.04 8.48
CA THR A 82 4.16 -5.16 8.59
C THR A 82 4.53 -4.56 7.23
N LYS A 83 4.56 -5.36 6.16
CA LYS A 83 4.82 -4.84 4.80
C LYS A 83 3.77 -3.84 4.33
N ILE A 84 2.49 -4.04 4.68
CA ILE A 84 1.42 -3.07 4.38
C ILE A 84 1.67 -1.76 5.11
N GLU A 85 2.02 -1.79 6.40
CA GLU A 85 2.34 -0.59 7.19
C GLU A 85 3.55 0.16 6.60
N GLU A 86 4.61 -0.54 6.21
CA GLU A 86 5.77 0.05 5.53
C GLU A 86 5.37 0.78 4.24
N LYS A 87 4.53 0.14 3.41
CA LYS A 87 4.02 0.71 2.15
C LYS A 87 3.09 1.90 2.39
N GLN A 88 2.29 1.88 3.46
CA GLN A 88 1.48 3.04 3.86
C GLN A 88 2.37 4.22 4.28
N ASN A 89 3.46 3.95 5.02
CA ASN A 89 4.46 4.97 5.36
C ASN A 89 5.18 5.51 4.12
N GLU A 90 5.45 4.68 3.11
CA GLU A 90 5.98 5.14 1.81
C GLU A 90 5.02 6.11 1.11
N ILE A 91 3.71 5.82 1.08
CA ILE A 91 2.70 6.74 0.54
C ILE A 91 2.74 8.09 1.28
N GLN A 92 2.87 8.05 2.61
CA GLN A 92 2.93 9.27 3.42
C GLN A 92 4.17 10.11 3.08
N LYS A 93 5.34 9.48 2.93
CA LYS A 93 6.57 10.16 2.49
C LYS A 93 6.44 10.78 1.10
N VAL A 94 5.74 10.12 0.17
CA VAL A 94 5.48 10.64 -1.18
C VAL A 94 4.58 11.89 -1.12
N LYS A 95 3.60 11.91 -0.22
CA LYS A 95 2.74 13.08 0.01
C LYS A 95 3.53 14.25 0.60
N GLU A 96 4.28 14.00 1.66
CA GLU A 96 5.10 15.03 2.35
C GLU A 96 6.16 15.64 1.44
N LYS A 97 6.82 14.82 0.61
CA LYS A 97 7.81 15.29 -0.37
C LYS A 97 7.19 16.27 -1.37
N TYR A 98 6.00 15.95 -1.87
CA TYR A 98 5.28 16.82 -2.81
C TYR A 98 4.83 18.12 -2.13
N GLU A 99 4.24 18.04 -0.93
CA GLU A 99 3.82 19.23 -0.17
C GLU A 99 5.00 20.15 0.13
N SER A 100 6.14 19.58 0.55
CA SER A 100 7.38 20.32 0.83
C SER A 100 7.96 21.02 -0.42
N LYS A 101 7.76 20.45 -1.62
CA LYS A 101 8.23 21.03 -2.89
C LYS A 101 7.45 22.31 -3.25
N TYR A 102 6.17 22.42 -2.87
CA TYR A 102 5.30 23.52 -3.29
C TYR A 102 4.81 24.46 -2.17
N HIS A 103 4.98 24.11 -0.89
CA HIS A 103 4.74 25.03 0.23
C HIS A 103 5.91 25.99 0.51
N ARG A 104 7.02 25.88 -0.23
CA ARG A 104 8.16 26.81 -0.18
C ARG A 104 8.03 28.03 -1.10
N TYR A 105 6.88 28.20 -1.77
CA TYR A 105 6.57 29.33 -2.66
C TYR A 105 5.35 30.09 -2.18
#